data_AF-A0A2H9QTZ1-F1
#
_entry.id   AF-A0A2H9QTZ1-F1
#
_cell.length_a   1.000
_cell.length_b   1.000
_cell.length_c   1.000
_cell.angle_alpha   90.00
_cell.angle_beta   90.00
_cell.angle_gamma   90.00
#
_symmetry.space_group_name_H-M   'P 1'
#
loop_
_entity.id
_entity.type
_entity.pdbx_description
1 polymer ?
#
loop_
_entity_poly.entity_id
_entity_poly.type
_entity_poly.pdbx_seq_one_letter_code
_entity_poly.pdbx_strand_id
1 'polypeptide(L)' 'ARKKFEDELKELNNIEFKEPKGCRCGEMLRGLTNPDDCPLFGKSCTPATPVGPCMVSREGNCNIMFRYSGRH' A
#
# COMPACT_ATOMS: atom_id res chain seq x y z
N ALA A 1 18.16 9.83 -14.08
CA ALA A 1 17.45 8.54 -14.24
C ALA A 1 16.48 8.55 -15.42
N ARG A 2 15.45 9.41 -15.43
CA ARG A 2 14.34 9.35 -16.42
C ARG A 2 14.74 9.44 -17.90
N LYS A 3 15.72 10.29 -18.27
CA LYS A 3 16.16 10.46 -19.68
C LYS A 3 16.82 9.24 -20.34
N LYS A 4 17.27 8.25 -19.55
CA LYS A 4 17.99 7.07 -20.09
C LYS A 4 17.06 5.90 -20.44
N PHE A 5 15.85 5.87 -19.88
CA PHE A 5 14.93 4.73 -19.95
C PHE A 5 13.53 5.13 -20.42
N GLU A 6 13.43 6.26 -21.14
CA GLU A 6 12.14 6.77 -21.61
C GLU A 6 11.48 5.81 -22.60
N ASP A 7 12.26 5.21 -23.49
CA ASP A 7 11.77 4.22 -24.46
C ASP A 7 11.30 2.92 -23.77
N GLU A 8 11.99 2.48 -22.71
CA GLU A 8 11.64 1.26 -21.97
C GLU A 8 10.37 1.42 -21.12
N LEU A 9 10.13 2.62 -20.56
CA LEU A 9 8.95 2.88 -19.72
C LEU A 9 7.74 3.36 -20.53
N LYS A 10 7.90 3.60 -21.84
CA LYS A 10 6.86 4.18 -22.71
C LYS A 10 5.57 3.35 -22.72
N GLU A 11 5.70 2.03 -22.64
CA GLU A 11 4.56 1.11 -22.64
C GLU A 11 3.73 1.17 -21.35
N LEU A 12 4.33 1.54 -20.22
CA LEU A 12 3.64 1.66 -18.93
C LEU A 12 2.71 2.86 -18.87
N ASN A 13 2.93 3.88 -19.71
CA ASN A 13 2.11 5.10 -19.72
C ASN A 13 0.64 4.85 -20.08
N ASN A 14 0.36 3.75 -20.79
CA ASN A 14 -0.98 3.38 -21.22
C ASN A 14 -1.61 2.26 -20.36
N ILE A 15 -0.97 1.90 -19.25
CA ILE A 15 -1.44 0.85 -18.35
C ILE A 15 -2.01 1.48 -17.09
N GLU A 16 -3.25 1.13 -16.77
CA GLU A 16 -3.87 1.51 -15.51
C GLU A 16 -3.54 0.46 -14.43
N PHE A 17 -2.80 0.87 -13.40
CA PHE A 17 -2.51 0.02 -12.25
C PHE A 17 -3.53 0.24 -11.15
N LYS A 18 -4.25 -0.83 -10.79
CA LYS A 18 -5.23 -0.80 -9.70
C LYS A 18 -4.62 -1.30 -8.41
N GLU A 19 -5.11 -0.78 -7.30
CA GLU A 19 -4.76 -1.32 -6.00
C GLU A 19 -5.17 -2.81 -5.89
N PRO A 20 -4.41 -3.63 -5.14
CA PRO A 20 -4.80 -4.99 -4.84
C PRO A 20 -6.23 -5.03 -4.29
N LYS A 21 -7.03 -6.01 -4.72
CA LYS A 21 -8.44 -6.12 -4.32
C LYS A 21 -8.58 -6.08 -2.79
N GLY A 22 -9.38 -5.13 -2.31
CA GLY A 22 -9.66 -4.94 -0.88
C GLY A 22 -8.64 -4.10 -0.12
N CYS A 23 -7.48 -3.77 -0.71
CA CYS A 23 -6.55 -2.82 -0.11
C CYS A 23 -7.14 -1.40 -0.20
N ARG A 24 -7.06 -0.65 0.90
CA ARG A 24 -7.52 0.75 1.00
C ARG A 24 -6.34 1.72 1.23
N CYS A 25 -5.15 1.37 0.76
CA CYS A 25 -3.94 2.15 1.02
C CYS A 25 -4.01 3.52 0.31
N GLY A 26 -4.55 3.60 -0.90
CA GLY A 26 -4.77 4.86 -1.61
C GLY A 26 -5.78 5.78 -0.91
N GLU A 27 -6.76 5.24 -0.19
CA GLU A 27 -7.66 6.02 0.67
C GLU A 27 -6.95 6.50 1.95
N MET A 28 -6.15 5.64 2.59
CA MET A 28 -5.33 6.00 3.75
C MET A 28 -4.31 7.09 3.43
N LEU A 29 -3.63 7.01 2.29
CA LEU A 29 -2.68 8.02 1.84
C LEU A 29 -3.34 9.38 1.57
N ARG A 30 -4.65 9.39 1.30
CA ARG A 30 -5.45 10.61 1.16
C ARG A 30 -6.10 11.07 2.47
N GLY A 31 -5.86 10.36 3.58
CA GLY A 31 -6.47 10.67 4.88
C GLY A 31 -7.98 10.42 4.94
N LEU A 32 -8.53 9.59 4.06
CA LEU A 32 -9.97 9.33 3.98
C LEU A 32 -10.44 8.20 4.89
N THR A 33 -9.52 7.35 5.37
CA THR A 33 -9.84 6.18 6.19
C THR A 33 -8.65 5.79 7.06
N ASN A 34 -8.90 5.04 8.14
CA ASN A 34 -7.87 4.50 9.02
C ASN A 34 -7.55 3.04 8.69
N PRO A 35 -6.41 2.50 9.17
CA PRO A 35 -6.06 1.08 8.99
C PRO A 35 -7.16 0.13 9.47
N ASP A 36 -7.86 0.47 10.54
CA ASP A 36 -8.94 -0.31 11.15
C ASP A 36 -10.16 -0.47 10.24
N ASP A 37 -10.37 0.47 9.33
CA ASP A 37 -11.46 0.43 8.34
C ASP A 37 -11.08 -0.40 7.10
N CYS A 38 -9.82 -0.84 6.99
CA CYS A 38 -9.37 -1.68 5.89
C CYS A 38 -9.70 -3.14 6.20
N PRO A 39 -10.48 -3.83 5.33
CA PRO A 39 -10.93 -5.19 5.60
C PRO A 39 -9.79 -6.21 5.69
N LEU A 40 -8.61 -5.86 5.16
CA LEU A 40 -7.43 -6.72 5.13
C LEU A 40 -6.47 -6.48 6.30
N PHE A 41 -6.56 -5.34 6.99
CA PHE A 41 -5.58 -4.93 7.99
C PHE A 41 -5.54 -5.88 9.19
N GLY A 42 -4.34 -6.34 9.54
CA GLY A 42 -4.12 -7.28 10.64
C GLY A 42 -4.68 -8.69 10.41
N LYS A 43 -5.24 -8.96 9.22
CA LYS A 43 -5.73 -10.28 8.80
C LYS A 43 -4.82 -10.85 7.74
N SER A 44 -5.19 -10.69 6.47
CA SER A 44 -4.35 -11.11 5.34
C SER A 44 -3.23 -10.12 5.04
N CYS A 45 -3.38 -8.85 5.40
CA CYS A 45 -2.34 -7.83 5.31
C CYS A 45 -1.64 -7.67 6.66
N THR A 46 -0.42 -8.21 6.77
CA THR A 46 0.46 -8.13 7.96
C THR A 46 1.88 -7.75 7.52
N PRO A 47 2.81 -7.41 8.44
CA PRO A 47 4.20 -7.19 8.06
C PRO A 47 4.89 -8.40 7.43
N ALA A 48 4.48 -9.63 7.80
CA ALA A 48 4.99 -10.86 7.22
C ALA A 48 4.40 -11.16 5.84
N THR A 49 3.13 -10.78 5.63
CA THR A 49 2.39 -10.94 4.36
C THR A 49 1.76 -9.63 3.92
N PRO A 50 2.56 -8.64 3.46
CA PRO A 50 2.03 -7.33 3.14
C PRO A 50 1.26 -7.35 1.82
N VAL A 51 0.04 -6.82 1.81
CA VAL A 51 -0.77 -6.69 0.59
C VAL A 51 -0.51 -5.38 -0.15
N GLY A 52 -0.33 -4.28 0.59
CA GLY A 52 -0.18 -2.93 0.03
C GLY A 52 1.04 -2.20 0.58
N PRO A 53 1.46 -1.11 -0.09
CA PRO A 53 2.69 -0.40 0.24
C PRO A 53 2.65 0.23 1.65
N CYS A 54 1.46 0.58 2.14
CA CYS A 54 1.25 1.07 3.50
C CYS A 54 1.66 0.06 4.59
N MET A 55 1.70 -1.25 4.29
CA MET A 55 2.16 -2.29 5.21
C MET A 55 3.65 -2.63 5.02
N VAL A 56 4.19 -2.43 3.81
CA VAL A 56 5.63 -2.64 3.51
C VAL A 56 6.49 -1.52 4.08
N SER A 57 6.08 -0.27 3.89
CA SER A 57 6.85 0.89 4.33
C SER A 57 6.86 1.00 5.85
N ARG A 58 8.03 1.30 6.42
CA ARG A 58 8.16 1.60 7.86
C ARG A 58 7.43 2.87 8.27
N GLU A 59 7.26 3.79 7.33
CA GLU A 59 6.50 5.04 7.50
C GLU A 59 5.03 4.87 7.09
N GLY A 60 4.65 3.68 6.63
CA GLY A 60 3.29 3.40 6.20
C GLY A 60 2.33 3.32 7.39
N ASN A 61 1.18 3.96 7.27
CA ASN A 61 0.19 4.03 8.36
C ASN A 61 -0.24 2.63 8.85
N CYS A 62 -0.43 1.67 7.93
CA CYS A 62 -0.74 0.29 8.32
C CYS A 62 0.41 -0.34 9.13
N ASN A 63 1.65 -0.23 8.66
CA ASN A 63 2.80 -0.82 9.36
C ASN A 63 2.97 -0.23 10.76
N ILE A 64 2.86 1.09 10.90
CA ILE A 64 2.93 1.80 12.18
C ILE A 64 1.82 1.32 13.12
N MET A 65 0.56 1.35 12.65
CA MET A 65 -0.58 0.94 13.48
C MET A 65 -0.47 -0.53 13.92
N PHE A 66 -0.04 -1.43 13.05
CA PHE A 66 0.17 -2.84 13.41
C PHE A 66 1.23 -3.00 14.50
N ARG A 67 2.33 -2.25 14.40
CA ARG A 67 3.46 -2.35 15.34
C ARG A 67 3.16 -1.80 16.74
N TYR A 68 2.37 -0.75 16.84
CA TYR A 68 2.21 -0.01 18.10
C TYR A 68 0.85 -0.19 18.78
N SER A 69 -0.16 -0.73 18.09
CA SER A 69 -1.52 -0.85 18.63
C SER A 69 -1.88 -2.26 19.14
N GLY A 70 -0.90 -3.15 19.25
CA GLY A 70 -1.09 -4.49 19.86
C GLY A 70 -2.01 -5.43 19.06
N ARG A 71 -2.26 -5.17 17.78
CA ARG A 71 -2.89 -6.14 16.88
C ARG A 71 -1.83 -7.15 16.46
N HIS A 72 -1.94 -8.38 16.96
CA HIS A 72 -1.11 -9.53 16.60
C HIS A 72 -2.00 -10.62 16.02
#